data_AF-A0A2R5L1U2-F1
#
_entry.id   AF-A0A2R5L1U2-F1
#
_cell.length_a   1.000
_cell.length_b   1.000
_cell.length_c   1.000
_cell.angle_alpha   90.00
_cell.angle_beta   90.00
_cell.angle_gamma   90.00
#
_symmetry.space_group_name_H-M   'P 1'
#
loop_
_entity.id
_entity.type
_entity.pdbx_description
1 polymer ?
#
loop_
_entity_poly.entity_id
_entity_poly.type
_entity_poly.pdbx_seq_one_letter_code
_entity_poly.pdbx_strand_id
1 'polypeptide(L)'
;LLEEYGASFLISGEVLGQRPMSQNFSSLNRVKKLSGKELGKLIVRPLCAKLLPITKPEELGWIDREQLLDINGRSRKVQLELVEKWGIVEYPTPGGGCMLTEPNYSKRLKTLEEDGFLEDKFSHLFHLVKRGRFFRLEKGK
;
A
#
# COMPACT_ATOMS: atom_id res chain seq x y z
N LEU A 1 6.27 -16.51 8.78
CA LEU A 1 6.67 -16.11 7.41
C LEU A 1 7.99 -16.74 6.96
N LEU A 2 9.19 -16.20 7.21
CA LEU A 2 10.40 -16.79 6.60
C LEU A 2 10.60 -18.27 6.97
N GLU A 3 10.58 -18.59 8.27
CA GLU A 3 10.68 -19.97 8.76
C GLU A 3 9.52 -20.85 8.27
N GLU A 4 8.30 -20.35 8.42
CA GLU A 4 7.06 -21.01 8.00
C GLU A 4 7.05 -21.42 6.52
N TYR A 5 7.58 -20.58 5.62
CA TYR A 5 7.65 -20.85 4.19
C TYR A 5 9.02 -21.39 3.75
N GLY A 6 9.96 -21.63 4.68
CA GLY A 6 11.33 -22.01 4.35
C GLY A 6 12.07 -21.00 3.45
N ALA A 7 11.66 -19.73 3.48
CA ALA A 7 12.15 -18.68 2.59
C ALA A 7 13.46 -18.05 3.12
N SER A 8 14.37 -17.74 2.20
CA SER A 8 15.68 -17.15 2.56
C SER A 8 15.65 -15.62 2.67
N PHE A 9 14.68 -14.95 2.04
CA PHE A 9 14.52 -13.50 2.07
C PHE A 9 13.09 -13.07 1.71
N LEU A 10 12.78 -11.78 1.87
CA LEU A 10 11.48 -11.18 1.57
C LEU A 10 11.58 -10.28 0.34
N ILE A 11 10.55 -10.31 -0.51
CA ILE A 11 10.38 -9.33 -1.59
C ILE A 11 9.21 -8.40 -1.27
N SER A 12 9.34 -7.15 -1.70
CA SER A 12 8.27 -6.16 -1.62
C SER A 12 8.18 -5.36 -2.93
N GLY A 13 6.96 -5.13 -3.41
CA GLY A 13 6.68 -4.30 -4.59
C GLY A 13 6.71 -2.79 -4.31
N GLU A 14 7.29 -2.35 -3.18
CA GLU A 14 7.46 -0.94 -2.86
C GLU A 14 8.43 -0.24 -3.84
N VAL A 15 8.05 0.96 -4.27
CA VAL A 15 8.86 1.81 -5.16
C VAL A 15 9.20 3.11 -4.43
N LEU A 16 10.48 3.49 -4.47
CA LEU A 16 10.97 4.69 -3.81
C LEU A 16 10.28 5.95 -4.36
N GLY A 17 9.58 6.68 -3.49
CA GLY A 17 8.89 7.92 -3.83
C GLY A 17 7.51 7.75 -4.47
N GLN A 18 7.03 6.52 -4.68
CA GLN A 18 5.74 6.26 -5.33
C GLN A 18 4.54 6.66 -4.49
N ARG A 19 4.64 6.45 -3.17
CA ARG A 19 3.71 6.99 -2.17
C ARG A 19 4.49 7.98 -1.28
N PRO A 20 4.27 9.30 -1.43
CA PRO A 20 5.08 10.32 -0.75
C PRO A 20 5.18 10.15 0.77
N MET A 21 4.07 9.76 1.39
CA MET A 21 3.98 9.63 2.85
C MET A 21 4.61 8.33 3.37
N SER A 22 4.44 7.22 2.64
CA SER A 22 4.78 5.88 3.14
C SER A 22 5.97 5.21 2.46
N GLN A 23 6.41 5.70 1.30
CA GLN A 23 7.49 5.09 0.50
C GLN A 23 8.61 6.07 0.18
N ASN A 24 8.83 7.09 1.02
CA ASN A 24 10.07 7.87 0.98
C ASN A 24 11.23 7.08 1.66
N PHE A 25 12.47 7.52 1.42
CA PHE A 25 13.66 6.83 1.92
C PHE A 25 13.66 6.61 3.44
N SER A 26 13.21 7.61 4.21
CA SER A 26 13.11 7.51 5.67
C SER A 26 12.10 6.44 6.09
N SER A 27 10.91 6.42 5.48
CA SER A 27 9.87 5.43 5.74
C SER A 27 10.34 4.02 5.41
N LEU A 28 10.99 3.81 4.26
CA LEU A 28 11.54 2.49 3.88
C LEU A 28 12.62 2.02 4.86
N ASN A 29 13.50 2.92 5.31
CA ASN A 29 14.51 2.59 6.32
C ASN A 29 13.91 2.34 7.71
N ARG A 30 12.83 3.02 8.06
CA ARG A 30 12.11 2.77 9.32
C ARG A 30 11.55 1.36 9.34
N VAL A 31 10.95 0.90 8.25
CA VAL A 31 10.50 -0.50 8.11
C VAL A 31 11.66 -1.47 8.34
N LYS A 32 12.81 -1.24 7.67
CA LYS A 32 14.01 -2.08 7.88
C LYS A 32 14.45 -2.14 9.35
N LYS A 33 14.42 -1.02 10.07
CA LYS A 33 14.79 -0.96 11.49
C LYS A 33 13.78 -1.69 12.39
N LEU A 34 12.48 -1.49 12.15
CA LEU A 34 11.40 -2.09 12.94
C LEU A 34 11.31 -3.60 12.74
N SER A 35 11.64 -4.10 11.55
CA SER A 35 11.73 -5.54 11.28
C SER A 35 12.89 -6.23 12.03
N GLY A 36 13.79 -5.46 12.65
CA GLY A 36 15.03 -5.97 13.23
C GLY A 36 16.19 -5.87 12.23
N LYS A 37 17.40 -5.58 12.74
CA LYS A 37 18.60 -5.29 11.93
C LYS A 37 18.91 -6.36 10.87
N GLU A 38 18.78 -7.63 11.23
CA GLU A 38 19.10 -8.74 10.32
C GLU A 38 17.98 -8.97 9.29
N LEU A 39 16.73 -8.95 9.73
CA LEU A 39 15.59 -9.13 8.82
C LEU A 39 15.46 -7.97 7.82
N GLY A 40 15.73 -6.74 8.25
CA GLY A 40 15.68 -5.56 7.38
C GLY A 40 16.67 -5.61 6.20
N LYS A 41 17.77 -6.36 6.34
CA LYS A 41 18.74 -6.60 5.26
C LYS A 41 18.29 -7.67 4.27
N LEU A 42 17.29 -8.48 4.64
CA LEU A 42 16.70 -9.52 3.80
C LEU A 42 15.47 -9.02 3.02
N ILE A 43 15.09 -7.74 3.13
CA ILE A 43 13.96 -7.18 2.37
C ILE A 43 14.48 -6.58 1.06
N VAL A 44 14.21 -7.27 -0.03
CA VAL A 44 14.52 -6.85 -1.40
C VAL A 44 13.35 -6.08 -1.99
N ARG A 45 13.63 -4.98 -2.70
CA ARG A 45 12.63 -4.16 -3.41
C ARG A 45 12.96 -4.10 -4.91
N PRO A 46 12.62 -5.15 -5.68
CA PRO A 46 13.13 -5.33 -7.04
C PRO A 46 12.90 -4.15 -7.98
N LEU A 47 11.79 -3.42 -7.79
CA LEU A 47 11.41 -2.31 -8.65
C LEU A 47 12.25 -1.05 -8.46
N CYS A 48 12.91 -0.87 -7.32
CA CYS A 48 13.74 0.30 -7.02
C CYS A 48 15.10 -0.05 -6.40
N ALA A 49 15.54 -1.31 -6.53
CA ALA A 49 16.71 -1.83 -5.83
C ALA A 49 17.99 -1.08 -6.19
N LYS A 50 18.14 -0.68 -7.47
CA LYS A 50 19.32 0.06 -7.95
C LYS A 50 19.50 1.43 -7.25
N LEU A 51 18.43 1.98 -6.66
CA LEU A 51 18.43 3.25 -5.95
C LEU A 51 18.60 3.12 -4.42
N LEU A 52 18.67 1.90 -3.92
CA LEU A 52 18.78 1.61 -2.49
C LEU A 52 20.12 0.93 -2.19
N PRO A 53 20.58 0.98 -0.92
CA PRO A 53 21.73 0.19 -0.50
C PRO A 53 21.52 -1.30 -0.81
N ILE A 54 22.61 -1.97 -1.18
CA ILE A 54 22.64 -3.41 -1.48
C ILE A 54 22.07 -4.19 -0.28
N THR A 55 21.26 -5.19 -0.59
CA THR A 55 20.69 -6.11 0.41
C THR A 55 21.52 -7.38 0.53
N LYS A 56 21.35 -8.12 1.64
CA LYS A 56 22.11 -9.35 1.88
C LYS A 56 21.90 -10.41 0.78
N PRO A 57 20.70 -10.62 0.21
CA PRO A 57 20.52 -11.51 -0.93
C PRO A 57 21.30 -11.10 -2.19
N GLU A 58 21.49 -9.80 -2.42
CA GLU A 58 22.32 -9.28 -3.51
C GLU A 58 23.81 -9.47 -3.21
N GLU A 59 24.26 -9.19 -1.98
CA GLU A 59 25.66 -9.41 -1.56
C GLU A 59 26.09 -10.88 -1.65
N LEU A 60 25.18 -11.80 -1.30
CA LEU A 60 25.41 -13.24 -1.36
C LEU A 60 25.25 -13.82 -2.77
N GLY A 61 24.90 -13.00 -3.77
CA GLY A 61 24.72 -13.44 -5.15
C GLY A 61 23.48 -14.30 -5.40
N TRP A 62 22.52 -14.32 -4.47
CA TRP A 62 21.24 -15.01 -4.67
C TRP A 62 20.36 -14.30 -5.69
N ILE A 63 20.55 -12.99 -5.82
CA ILE A 63 19.88 -12.13 -6.78
C ILE A 63 20.93 -11.34 -7.54
N ASP A 64 20.86 -11.41 -8.86
CA ASP A 64 21.63 -10.54 -9.74
C ASP A 64 21.02 -9.13 -9.74
N ARG A 65 21.75 -8.17 -9.17
CA ARG A 65 21.32 -6.77 -9.07
C ARG A 65 21.11 -6.12 -10.44
N GLU A 66 21.81 -6.58 -11.48
CA GLU A 66 21.69 -6.00 -12.81
C GLU A 66 20.33 -6.26 -13.45
N GLN A 67 19.66 -7.35 -13.06
CA GLN A 67 18.30 -7.69 -13.48
C GLN A 67 17.22 -6.88 -12.74
N LEU A 68 17.59 -6.15 -11.69
CA LEU A 68 16.67 -5.30 -10.92
C LEU A 68 16.51 -3.91 -11.57
N LEU A 69 15.54 -3.15 -11.07
CA LEU A 69 15.12 -1.89 -11.66
C LEU A 69 15.46 -0.67 -10.77
N ASP A 70 15.36 0.50 -11.38
CA ASP A 70 15.64 1.82 -10.82
C ASP A 70 14.40 2.74 -10.85
N ILE A 71 13.19 2.16 -10.77
CA ILE A 71 11.94 2.94 -10.79
C ILE A 71 11.90 3.85 -9.56
N ASN A 72 11.57 5.12 -9.78
CA ASN A 72 11.33 6.09 -8.72
C ASN A 72 10.21 7.08 -9.05
N GLY A 73 9.78 7.77 -8.01
CA GLY A 73 8.79 8.83 -8.11
C GLY A 73 7.36 8.31 -8.21
N ARG A 74 6.42 9.21 -8.50
CA ARG A 74 4.96 8.93 -8.42
C ARG A 74 4.37 8.25 -9.65
N SER A 75 5.08 8.28 -10.78
CA SER A 75 4.58 7.73 -12.04
C SER A 75 4.57 6.20 -12.01
N ARG A 76 3.53 5.58 -12.57
CA ARG A 76 3.45 4.12 -12.74
C ARG A 76 3.72 3.68 -14.18
N LYS A 77 4.15 4.61 -15.04
CA LYS A 77 4.31 4.37 -16.49
C LYS A 77 5.18 3.13 -16.77
N VAL A 78 6.38 3.07 -16.18
CA VAL A 78 7.29 1.93 -16.35
C VAL A 78 6.68 0.61 -15.84
N GLN A 79 5.94 0.65 -14.73
CA GLN A 79 5.27 -0.55 -14.22
C GLN A 79 4.17 -1.04 -15.16
N LEU A 80 3.41 -0.12 -15.79
CA LEU A 80 2.38 -0.46 -16.77
C LEU A 80 3.01 -1.03 -18.05
N GLU A 81 4.12 -0.46 -18.52
CA GLU A 81 4.89 -1.01 -19.65
C GLU A 81 5.40 -2.44 -19.34
N LEU A 82 5.84 -2.71 -18.10
CA LEU A 82 6.24 -4.05 -17.68
C LEU A 82 5.07 -5.04 -17.61
N VAL A 83 3.91 -4.58 -17.14
CA VAL A 83 2.66 -5.36 -17.14
C VAL A 83 2.31 -5.79 -18.56
N GLU A 84 2.34 -4.86 -19.52
CA GLU A 84 2.11 -5.17 -20.94
C GLU A 84 3.16 -6.13 -21.49
N LYS A 85 4.45 -5.87 -21.23
CA LYS A 85 5.57 -6.71 -21.68
C LYS A 85 5.50 -8.14 -21.14
N TRP A 86 5.07 -8.32 -19.91
CA TRP A 86 4.96 -9.64 -19.26
C TRP A 86 3.59 -10.30 -19.47
N GLY A 87 2.67 -9.67 -20.18
CA GLY A 87 1.33 -10.21 -20.40
C GLY A 87 0.53 -10.38 -19.10
N ILE A 88 0.75 -9.51 -18.11
CA ILE A 88 0.02 -9.55 -16.84
C ILE A 88 -1.38 -8.98 -17.08
N VAL A 89 -2.38 -9.86 -17.06
CA VAL A 89 -3.78 -9.49 -17.32
C VAL A 89 -4.46 -8.90 -16.08
N GLU A 90 -4.16 -9.46 -14.90
CA GLU A 90 -4.75 -9.03 -13.65
C GLU A 90 -3.72 -8.30 -12.78
N TYR A 91 -3.98 -7.02 -12.52
CA TYR A 91 -3.21 -6.24 -11.55
C TYR A 91 -4.14 -5.27 -10.82
N PRO A 92 -3.85 -4.96 -9.54
CA PRO A 92 -4.71 -4.08 -8.77
C PRO A 92 -4.64 -2.64 -9.30
N THR A 93 -5.81 -2.01 -9.44
CA THR A 93 -5.87 -0.56 -9.64
C THR A 93 -5.28 0.18 -8.43
N PRO A 94 -4.65 1.35 -8.61
CA PRO A 94 -4.17 2.14 -7.48
C PRO A 94 -5.31 2.39 -6.48
N GLY A 95 -5.17 1.85 -5.27
CA GLY A 95 -6.17 2.05 -4.22
C GLY A 95 -6.30 3.52 -3.85
N GLY A 96 -7.54 3.98 -3.66
CA GLY A 96 -7.82 5.24 -2.96
C GLY A 96 -7.46 5.14 -1.47
N GLY A 97 -7.46 6.28 -0.78
CA GLY A 97 -7.37 6.30 0.68
C GLY A 97 -8.55 5.54 1.32
N CYS A 98 -8.33 4.99 2.52
CA CYS A 98 -9.41 4.38 3.28
C CYS A 98 -10.44 5.46 3.64
N MET A 99 -11.72 5.26 3.33
CA MET A 99 -12.75 6.26 3.66
C MET A 99 -12.87 6.49 5.17
N LEU A 100 -12.49 5.51 6.01
CA LEU A 100 -12.48 5.67 7.47
C LEU A 100 -11.38 6.61 7.98
N THR A 101 -10.40 6.96 7.15
CA THR A 101 -9.41 7.99 7.50
C THR A 101 -9.88 9.39 7.14
N GLU A 102 -11.01 9.55 6.45
CA GLU A 102 -11.63 10.86 6.18
C GLU A 102 -12.53 11.27 7.36
N PRO A 103 -12.14 12.25 8.19
CA PRO A 103 -12.84 12.52 9.45
C PRO A 103 -14.32 12.84 9.28
N ASN A 104 -14.69 13.51 8.18
CA ASN A 104 -16.07 13.84 7.88
C ASN A 104 -16.90 12.63 7.47
N TYR A 105 -16.32 11.67 6.74
CA TYR A 105 -17.00 10.43 6.40
C TYR A 105 -17.19 9.57 7.65
N SER A 106 -16.14 9.42 8.46
CA SER A 106 -16.18 8.62 9.68
C SER A 106 -17.22 9.13 10.69
N LYS A 107 -17.37 10.45 10.82
CA LYS A 107 -18.44 11.05 11.63
C LYS A 107 -19.84 10.67 11.14
N ARG A 108 -20.09 10.74 9.83
CA ARG A 108 -21.38 10.38 9.24
C ARG A 108 -21.67 8.88 9.39
N LEU A 109 -20.66 8.05 9.20
CA LEU A 109 -20.79 6.60 9.39
C LEU A 109 -21.10 6.25 10.84
N LYS A 110 -20.45 6.93 11.80
CA LYS A 110 -20.77 6.78 13.22
C LYS A 110 -22.22 7.17 13.54
N THR A 111 -22.76 8.20 12.89
CA THR A 111 -24.20 8.54 13.05
C THR A 111 -25.10 7.41 12.54
N LEU A 112 -24.78 6.80 11.39
CA LEU A 112 -25.53 5.64 10.91
C LEU A 112 -25.45 4.45 11.86
N GLU A 113 -24.30 4.22 12.47
CA GLU A 113 -24.11 3.21 13.52
C GLU A 113 -25.00 3.47 14.74
N GLU A 114 -25.00 4.70 15.25
CA GLU A 114 -25.86 5.12 16.37
C GLU A 114 -27.36 4.95 16.06
N ASP A 115 -27.75 5.12 14.79
CA ASP A 115 -29.12 4.93 14.31
C ASP A 115 -29.45 3.46 13.95
N GLY A 116 -28.51 2.52 14.13
CA GLY A 116 -28.73 1.08 13.88
C GLY A 116 -28.62 0.66 12.40
N PHE A 117 -27.97 1.46 11.56
CA PHE A 117 -27.87 1.25 10.11
C PHE A 117 -26.53 0.66 9.63
N LEU A 118 -25.86 -0.15 10.46
CA LEU A 118 -24.59 -0.80 10.08
C LEU A 118 -24.75 -2.13 9.32
N GLU A 119 -25.95 -2.69 9.28
CA GLU A 119 -26.21 -3.96 8.59
C GLU A 119 -26.11 -3.84 7.07
N ASP A 120 -25.75 -4.93 6.38
CA ASP A 120 -25.55 -4.96 4.92
C ASP A 120 -26.75 -4.48 4.11
N LYS A 121 -27.98 -4.71 4.62
CA LYS A 121 -29.23 -4.19 4.03
C LYS A 121 -29.26 -2.65 3.90
N PHE A 122 -28.44 -1.94 4.67
CA PHE A 122 -28.31 -0.49 4.67
C PHE A 122 -27.03 0.02 3.97
N SER A 123 -26.25 -0.86 3.32
CA SER A 123 -25.00 -0.50 2.63
C SER A 123 -25.13 0.65 1.62
N HIS A 124 -26.30 0.81 1.00
CA HIS A 124 -26.62 1.94 0.12
C HIS A 124 -26.46 3.31 0.83
N LEU A 125 -26.72 3.39 2.15
CA LEU A 125 -26.50 4.60 2.95
C LEU A 125 -25.01 4.97 3.01
N PHE A 126 -24.10 3.99 3.04
CA PHE A 126 -22.64 4.25 3.06
C PHE A 126 -22.20 4.97 1.78
N HIS A 127 -22.81 4.62 0.65
CA HIS A 127 -22.59 5.30 -0.62
C HIS A 127 -23.21 6.70 -0.67
N LEU A 128 -24.38 6.88 -0.02
CA LEU A 128 -25.05 8.18 0.06
C LEU A 128 -24.31 9.16 0.96
N VAL A 129 -23.86 8.75 2.15
CA VAL A 129 -23.14 9.64 3.08
C VAL A 129 -21.78 10.09 2.54
N LYS A 130 -21.23 9.36 1.56
CA LYS A 130 -20.05 9.76 0.81
C LYS A 130 -20.32 10.95 -0.12
N ARG A 131 -21.58 11.18 -0.52
CA ARG A 131 -21.98 12.16 -1.53
C ARG A 131 -22.77 13.30 -0.89
N GLY A 132 -22.40 14.53 -1.21
CA GLY A 132 -23.16 15.72 -0.80
C GLY A 132 -23.17 15.99 0.72
N ARG A 133 -24.21 16.71 1.15
CA ARG A 133 -24.42 17.11 2.55
C ARG A 133 -25.28 16.06 3.27
N PHE A 134 -24.83 15.67 4.45
CA PHE A 134 -25.54 14.73 5.30
C PHE A 134 -26.27 15.51 6.39
N PHE A 135 -27.59 15.35 6.45
CA PHE A 135 -28.44 15.96 7.47
C PHE A 135 -29.12 14.84 8.26
N ARG A 136 -28.83 14.77 9.55
CA ARG A 136 -29.62 13.97 10.48
C ARG A 136 -30.76 14.85 10.95
N LEU A 137 -31.95 14.59 10.42
CA LEU A 137 -33.16 15.23 10.90
C LEU A 137 -33.63 14.41 12.11
N GLU A 138 -33.53 14.96 13.32
CA GLU A 138 -34.47 14.51 14.35
C GLU A 138 -35.90 14.88 13.89
N LYS A 139 -36.94 14.50 14.64
CA LYS A 139 -38.14 15.34 14.66
C LYS A 139 -37.64 16.79 14.85
N GLY A 140 -37.77 17.60 13.81
CA GLY A 140 -36.82 18.68 13.53
C GLY A 140 -36.56 19.63 14.70
N LYS A 141 -35.33 20.13 14.74
CA LYS A 141 -35.05 21.51 15.14
C LYS A 141 -34.16 22.15 14.08
#